data_AF-A0A2P4TIJ0-F1
#
_entry.id   AF-A0A2P4TIJ0-F1
#
_cell.length_a   1.000
_cell.length_b   1.000
_cell.length_c   1.000
_cell.angle_alpha   90.00
_cell.angle_beta   90.00
_cell.angle_gamma   90.00
#
_symmetry.space_group_name_H-M   'P 1'
#
loop_
_entity.id
_entity.type
_entity.pdbx_description
1 polymer ?
#
loop_
_entity_poly.entity_id
_entity_poly.type
_entity_poly.pdbx_seq_one_letter_code
_entity_poly.pdbx_strand_id
1 'polypeptide(L)'
;MATGELGGRSAEKLFSLSGLFAVYKPKGPTSAAVLNLLKERLLAEAGVPTKDNKRKRRALKIGHGGTLDSAATGVLDQVTKGDLENVLQKFTGDIMQVPPLYSALKKDGERLSTLMKRGEAVEAKPARPVKVYSLSLQQFQPPLFTLDVECGGGFYVRSLVSDIGKELSTCASIQELTRTKHGPFTLEEHALHEDRWTIDEIARSLEHCMSLFPGEQSHKKFKTELPGETAVSREDK
;
A
#
# COMPACT_ATOMS: atom_id res chain seq x y z
N MET A 1 11.83 26.35 42.74
CA MET A 1 11.20 26.42 41.41
C MET A 1 12.27 26.06 40.37
N ALA A 2 12.36 24.78 39.95
CA ALA A 2 13.34 24.35 38.92
C ALA A 2 12.96 23.02 38.22
N THR A 3 11.80 22.43 38.53
CA THR A 3 11.41 21.09 38.03
C THR A 3 10.55 21.13 36.77
N GLY A 4 10.07 22.31 36.35
CA GLY A 4 9.18 22.46 35.19
C GLY A 4 9.88 22.47 33.83
N GLU A 5 11.12 22.98 33.73
CA GLU A 5 11.82 23.12 32.45
C GLU A 5 12.48 21.82 31.96
N LEU A 6 12.91 20.95 32.88
CA LEU A 6 13.57 19.67 32.57
C LEU A 6 12.60 18.65 31.94
N GLY A 7 11.35 18.60 32.42
CA GLY A 7 10.31 17.71 31.87
C GLY A 7 9.87 18.10 30.45
N GLY A 8 9.89 19.39 30.12
CA GLY A 8 9.53 19.88 28.78
C GLY A 8 10.52 19.44 27.70
N ARG A 9 11.83 19.57 27.96
CA ARG A 9 12.88 19.21 27.00
C ARG A 9 12.97 17.71 26.74
N SER A 10 12.77 16.87 27.76
CA SER A 10 12.79 15.40 27.59
C SER A 10 11.59 14.88 26.81
N ALA A 11 10.40 15.47 27.01
CA ALA A 11 9.22 15.16 26.23
C ALA A 11 9.39 15.55 24.75
N GLU A 12 9.89 16.76 24.47
CA GLU A 12 10.18 17.19 23.09
C GLU A 12 11.17 16.27 22.39
N LYS A 13 12.25 15.89 23.10
CA LYS A 13 13.22 14.92 22.58
C LYS A 13 12.57 13.57 22.28
N LEU A 14 11.80 12.99 23.21
CA LEU A 14 11.13 11.71 23.01
C LEU A 14 10.17 11.73 21.81
N PHE A 15 9.38 12.80 21.66
CA PHE A 15 8.46 12.94 20.54
C PHE A 15 9.14 13.27 19.21
N SER A 16 10.40 13.70 19.23
CA SER A 16 11.23 13.90 18.04
C SER A 16 11.96 12.64 17.56
N LEU A 17 12.00 11.58 18.37
CA LEU A 17 12.68 10.34 18.00
C LEU A 17 11.88 9.60 16.90
N SER A 18 12.58 9.28 15.82
CA SER A 18 12.13 8.40 14.74
C SER A 18 13.26 7.40 14.46
N GLY A 19 12.95 6.10 14.48
CA GLY A 19 13.95 5.07 14.23
C GLY A 19 13.45 3.66 14.49
N LEU A 20 14.07 2.70 13.79
CA LEU A 20 13.96 1.28 14.07
C LEU A 20 14.90 0.90 15.22
N PHE A 21 14.37 0.21 16.23
CA PHE A 21 15.19 -0.40 17.26
C PHE A 21 14.62 -1.75 17.70
N ALA A 22 15.53 -2.62 18.13
CA ALA A 22 15.25 -3.97 18.58
C ALA A 22 14.81 -3.99 20.05
N VAL A 23 13.71 -4.69 20.33
CA VAL A 23 13.22 -4.91 21.70
C VAL A 23 13.14 -6.40 21.97
N TYR A 24 13.75 -6.85 23.06
CA TYR A 24 13.65 -8.25 23.48
C TYR A 24 12.27 -8.53 24.09
N LYS A 25 11.62 -9.60 23.64
CA LYS A 25 10.38 -10.14 24.20
C LYS A 25 10.66 -11.43 24.97
N PRO A 26 10.42 -11.48 26.30
CA PRO A 26 10.51 -12.70 27.09
C PRO A 26 9.30 -13.63 26.84
N LYS A 27 9.42 -14.91 27.23
CA LYS A 27 8.33 -15.89 27.17
C LYS A 27 7.16 -15.48 28.10
N GLY A 28 5.93 -15.58 27.62
CA GLY A 28 4.72 -15.30 28.42
C GLY A 28 3.88 -14.13 27.89
N PRO A 29 4.35 -12.87 27.98
CA PRO A 29 3.58 -11.71 27.51
C PRO A 29 3.41 -11.71 25.98
N THR A 30 2.33 -11.11 25.49
CA THR A 30 2.15 -10.86 24.04
C THR A 30 3.07 -9.74 23.57
N SER A 31 3.33 -9.65 22.26
CA SER A 31 4.10 -8.53 21.69
C SER A 31 3.50 -7.17 22.06
N ALA A 32 2.17 -7.03 21.96
CA ALA A 32 1.47 -5.81 22.35
C ALA A 32 1.67 -5.44 23.84
N ALA A 33 1.70 -6.42 24.74
CA ALA A 33 1.95 -6.18 26.16
C ALA A 33 3.37 -5.64 26.42
N VAL A 34 4.38 -6.20 25.74
CA VAL A 34 5.77 -5.71 25.81
C VAL A 34 5.87 -4.27 25.29
N LEU A 35 5.18 -3.95 24.20
CA LEU A 35 5.20 -2.60 23.63
C LEU A 35 4.51 -1.56 24.51
N ASN A 36 3.37 -1.92 25.10
CA ASN A 36 2.66 -1.02 26.01
C ASN A 36 3.52 -0.71 27.23
N LEU A 37 4.19 -1.73 27.80
CA LEU A 37 5.13 -1.54 28.89
C LEU A 37 6.29 -0.60 28.49
N LEU A 38 6.90 -0.82 27.32
CA LEU A 38 7.98 0.02 26.82
C LEU A 38 7.51 1.48 26.66
N LYS A 39 6.34 1.67 26.06
CA LYS A 39 5.73 2.99 25.87
C LYS A 39 5.47 3.68 27.21
N GLU A 40 4.90 2.98 28.18
CA GLU A 40 4.65 3.52 29.52
C GLU A 40 5.94 3.96 30.20
N ARG A 41 7.01 3.17 30.09
CA ARG A 41 8.34 3.51 30.64
C ARG A 41 8.92 4.76 30.00
N LEU A 42 8.90 4.86 28.67
CA LEU A 42 9.42 6.03 27.94
C LEU A 42 8.62 7.30 28.27
N LEU A 43 7.29 7.20 28.35
CA LEU A 43 6.45 8.35 28.73
C LEU A 43 6.68 8.78 30.18
N ALA A 44 6.81 7.83 31.10
CA ALA A 44 7.12 8.11 32.50
C ALA A 44 8.48 8.80 32.65
N GLU A 45 9.51 8.34 31.95
CA GLU A 45 10.84 8.97 31.92
C GLU A 45 10.80 10.40 31.37
N ALA A 46 9.98 10.63 30.33
CA ALA A 46 9.79 11.97 29.78
C ALA A 46 8.90 12.89 30.64
N GLY A 47 8.44 12.45 31.82
CA GLY A 47 7.54 13.21 32.68
C GLY A 47 6.15 13.42 32.07
N VAL A 48 5.76 12.60 31.09
CA VAL A 48 4.47 12.68 30.41
C VAL A 48 3.46 11.82 31.16
N PRO A 49 2.39 12.40 31.73
CA PRO A 49 1.41 11.64 32.48
C PRO A 49 0.58 10.72 31.56
N THR A 50 0.55 9.43 31.89
CA THR A 50 -0.29 8.40 31.29
C THR A 50 -1.73 8.50 31.83
N LYS A 51 -2.51 9.50 31.38
CA LYS A 51 -3.94 9.59 31.73
C LYS A 51 -4.84 9.04 30.63
N ASP A 52 -5.77 8.17 31.03
CA ASP A 52 -6.74 7.40 30.25
C ASP A 52 -7.89 8.22 29.61
N ASN A 53 -7.70 9.51 29.36
CA ASN A 53 -8.79 10.38 28.91
C ASN A 53 -8.77 10.59 27.39
N LYS A 54 -9.96 10.42 26.79
CA LYS A 54 -10.38 10.63 25.39
C LYS A 54 -10.08 12.02 24.78
N ARG A 55 -9.01 12.71 25.16
CA ARG A 55 -8.57 13.97 24.54
C ARG A 55 -7.18 13.80 23.95
N LYS A 56 -7.13 13.94 22.62
CA LYS A 56 -5.94 13.98 21.76
C LYS A 56 -4.77 14.72 22.42
N ARG A 57 -3.88 13.98 23.08
CA ARG A 57 -2.49 14.39 23.31
C ARG A 57 -1.62 13.47 22.49
N ARG A 58 -0.56 14.03 21.91
CA ARG A 58 0.42 13.37 21.02
C ARG A 58 0.89 12.06 21.67
N ALA A 59 0.23 10.96 21.34
CA ALA A 59 0.57 9.66 21.88
C ALA A 59 1.76 9.14 21.08
N LEU A 60 2.84 8.77 21.76
CA LEU A 60 3.91 8.00 21.16
C LEU A 60 3.28 6.71 20.59
N LYS A 61 3.29 6.57 19.26
CA LYS A 61 2.76 5.41 18.55
C LYS A 61 3.92 4.45 18.33
N ILE A 62 4.03 3.45 19.20
CA ILE A 62 4.96 2.33 19.07
C ILE A 62 4.18 1.15 18.52
N GLY A 63 4.72 0.49 17.50
CA GLY A 63 4.12 -0.66 16.85
C GLY A 63 5.17 -1.69 16.46
N HIS A 64 4.77 -2.96 16.41
CA HIS A 64 5.64 -4.06 15.97
C HIS A 64 5.26 -4.52 14.55
N GLY A 65 6.27 -4.93 13.77
CA GLY A 65 6.06 -5.74 12.56
C GLY A 65 5.88 -7.21 12.92
N GLY A 66 4.87 -7.88 12.36
CA GLY A 66 4.61 -9.32 12.56
C GLY A 66 3.99 -9.70 13.92
N THR A 67 3.54 -10.94 14.06
CA THR A 67 3.01 -11.51 15.32
C THR A 67 3.98 -12.59 15.81
N LEU A 68 4.53 -12.42 17.02
CA LEU A 68 5.21 -13.50 17.73
C LEU A 68 4.22 -14.14 18.70
N ASP A 69 4.09 -15.47 18.63
CA ASP A 69 3.27 -16.22 19.57
C ASP A 69 3.73 -15.98 21.01
N SER A 70 2.83 -16.05 21.98
CA SER A 70 3.13 -15.83 23.42
C SER A 70 4.21 -16.79 23.95
N ALA A 71 4.36 -17.96 23.31
CA ALA A 71 5.38 -18.95 23.62
C ALA A 71 6.76 -18.65 23.00
N ALA A 72 6.83 -17.81 21.96
CA ALA A 72 8.06 -17.47 21.27
C ALA A 72 8.84 -16.39 22.02
N THR A 73 10.15 -16.63 22.19
CA THR A 73 11.11 -15.68 22.75
C THR A 73 11.92 -15.13 21.59
N GLY A 74 12.20 -13.82 21.54
CA GLY A 74 12.92 -13.26 20.40
C GLY A 74 13.03 -11.74 20.40
N VAL A 75 13.58 -11.22 19.31
CA VAL A 75 13.73 -9.79 19.05
C VAL A 75 12.51 -9.30 18.25
N LEU A 76 11.96 -8.16 18.65
CA LEU A 76 10.89 -7.46 17.94
C LEU A 76 11.43 -6.19 17.30
N ASP A 77 11.27 -6.09 15.98
CA ASP A 77 11.55 -4.88 15.22
C ASP A 77 10.37 -3.90 15.35
N GLN A 78 10.69 -2.68 15.81
CA GLN A 78 9.71 -1.60 15.98
C GLN A 78 9.67 -0.68 14.77
N VAL A 79 8.49 -0.51 14.18
CA VAL A 79 8.29 0.50 13.12
C VAL A 79 7.54 1.67 13.72
N THR A 80 8.16 2.85 13.72
CA THR A 80 7.48 4.08 14.12
C THR A 80 6.80 4.75 12.92
N LYS A 81 5.89 5.69 13.20
CA LYS A 81 5.27 6.51 12.15
C LYS A 81 6.33 7.28 11.37
N GLY A 82 7.34 7.82 12.05
CA GLY A 82 8.41 8.61 11.44
C GLY A 82 9.27 7.77 10.50
N ASP A 83 9.54 6.51 10.83
CA ASP A 83 10.26 5.60 9.94
C ASP A 83 9.50 5.38 8.64
N LEU A 84 8.20 5.09 8.75
CA LEU A 84 7.35 4.92 7.60
C LEU A 84 7.32 6.19 6.75
N GLU A 85 7.08 7.35 7.36
CA GLU A 85 7.07 8.64 6.65
C GLU A 85 8.40 8.95 5.94
N ASN A 86 9.53 8.65 6.58
CA ASN A 86 10.85 8.81 5.97
C ASN A 86 11.07 7.85 4.80
N VAL A 87 10.63 6.59 4.94
CA VAL A 87 10.73 5.59 3.88
C VAL A 87 9.86 5.98 2.67
N LEU A 88 8.65 6.51 2.88
CA LEU A 88 7.75 6.93 1.78
C LEU A 88 8.39 7.98 0.87
N GLN A 89 9.28 8.83 1.39
CA GLN A 89 9.99 9.83 0.56
C GLN A 89 10.84 9.18 -0.54
N LYS A 90 11.36 7.97 -0.31
CA LYS A 90 12.16 7.21 -1.29
C LYS A 90 11.33 6.66 -2.45
N PHE A 91 10.01 6.58 -2.28
CA PHE A 91 9.07 5.99 -3.23
C PHE A 91 8.22 7.04 -3.97
N THR A 92 8.56 8.33 -3.86
CA THR A 92 7.88 9.42 -4.57
C THR A 92 8.74 9.88 -5.77
N GLY A 93 8.10 10.23 -6.87
CA GLY A 93 8.77 10.64 -8.10
C GLY A 93 9.02 9.48 -9.07
N ASP A 94 10.13 9.56 -9.81
CA ASP A 94 10.51 8.54 -10.79
C ASP A 94 11.31 7.43 -10.10
N ILE A 95 10.75 6.22 -10.06
CA ILE A 95 11.33 5.07 -9.35
C ILE A 95 11.40 3.83 -10.24
N MET A 96 12.25 2.86 -9.86
CA MET A 96 12.34 1.57 -10.52
C MET A 96 11.55 0.53 -9.74
N GLN A 97 10.67 -0.21 -10.41
CA GLN A 97 9.85 -1.23 -9.77
C GLN A 97 9.98 -2.58 -10.47
N VAL A 98 10.22 -3.62 -9.67
CA VAL A 98 10.12 -5.01 -10.12
C VAL A 98 8.63 -5.42 -10.10
N PRO A 99 8.05 -5.81 -11.25
CA PRO A 99 6.68 -6.31 -11.29
C PRO A 99 6.49 -7.56 -10.41
N PRO A 100 5.32 -7.73 -9.77
CA PRO A 100 5.07 -8.92 -8.98
C PRO A 100 4.93 -10.15 -9.89
N LEU A 101 5.34 -11.33 -9.39
CA LEU A 101 5.20 -12.61 -10.10
C LEU A 101 3.73 -12.87 -10.47
N TYR A 102 2.80 -12.60 -9.55
CA TYR A 102 1.38 -12.65 -9.84
C TYR A 102 0.91 -11.39 -10.58
N SER A 103 1.24 -11.31 -11.86
CA SER A 103 0.85 -10.23 -12.77
C SER A 103 0.33 -10.73 -14.12
N ALA A 104 -0.20 -9.82 -14.91
CA ALA A 104 -0.66 -10.07 -16.28
C ALA A 104 0.46 -10.00 -17.32
N LEU A 105 1.71 -9.77 -16.90
CA LEU A 105 2.87 -9.80 -17.79
C LEU A 105 3.04 -11.19 -18.39
N LYS A 106 3.63 -11.25 -19.59
CA LYS A 106 3.82 -12.50 -20.31
C LYS A 106 5.28 -12.95 -20.34
N LYS A 107 5.49 -14.27 -20.26
CA LYS A 107 6.73 -14.96 -20.60
C LYS A 107 6.34 -16.04 -21.62
N ASP A 108 6.97 -16.01 -22.80
CA ASP A 108 6.75 -16.97 -23.88
C ASP A 108 5.27 -17.14 -24.28
N GLY A 109 4.54 -16.01 -24.35
CA GLY A 109 3.12 -15.99 -24.75
C GLY A 109 2.12 -16.19 -23.61
N GLU A 110 2.55 -16.76 -22.48
CA GLU A 110 1.71 -17.08 -21.32
C GLU A 110 1.85 -16.07 -20.19
N ARG A 111 0.78 -15.86 -19.40
CA ARG A 111 0.79 -14.91 -18.27
C ARG A 111 1.59 -15.49 -17.09
N LEU A 112 2.39 -14.67 -16.42
CA LEU A 112 3.14 -15.08 -15.21
C LEU A 112 2.20 -15.62 -14.13
N SER A 113 1.04 -14.99 -13.94
CA SER A 113 0.02 -15.48 -12.98
C SER A 113 -0.54 -16.87 -13.33
N THR A 114 -0.63 -17.23 -14.62
CA THR A 114 -1.06 -18.57 -15.04
C THR A 114 0.02 -19.60 -14.70
N LEU A 115 1.28 -19.31 -15.06
CA LEU A 115 2.43 -20.16 -14.77
C LEU A 115 2.57 -20.41 -13.25
N MET A 116 2.46 -19.36 -12.43
CA MET A 116 2.50 -19.45 -10.96
C MET A 116 1.40 -20.35 -10.39
N LYS A 117 0.17 -20.28 -10.93
CA LYS A 117 -0.95 -21.14 -10.48
C LYS A 117 -0.72 -22.62 -10.77
N ARG A 118 0.07 -22.94 -11.81
CA ARG A 118 0.47 -24.30 -12.15
C ARG A 118 1.67 -24.79 -11.31
N GLY A 119 2.20 -23.94 -10.42
CA GLY A 119 3.37 -24.27 -9.59
C GLY A 119 4.69 -24.22 -10.37
N GLU A 120 4.69 -23.67 -11.58
CA GLU A 120 5.91 -23.55 -12.38
C GLU A 120 6.84 -22.49 -11.79
N ALA A 121 8.15 -22.72 -11.90
CA ALA A 121 9.14 -21.73 -11.49
C ALA A 121 9.08 -20.52 -12.44
N VAL A 122 8.62 -19.38 -11.92
CA VAL A 122 8.53 -18.12 -12.66
C VAL A 122 9.50 -17.11 -12.09
N GLU A 123 10.33 -16.55 -12.96
CA GLU A 123 11.23 -15.45 -12.60
C GLU A 123 10.53 -14.10 -12.75
N ALA A 124 10.90 -13.16 -11.88
CA ALA A 124 10.41 -11.79 -11.97
C ALA A 124 10.93 -11.13 -13.25
N LYS A 125 10.10 -10.30 -13.88
CA LYS A 125 10.54 -9.43 -14.97
C LYS A 125 11.50 -8.36 -14.43
N PRO A 126 12.41 -7.84 -15.26
CA PRO A 126 13.34 -6.79 -14.83
C PRO A 126 12.60 -5.56 -14.31
N ALA A 127 13.28 -4.81 -13.44
CA ALA A 127 12.76 -3.55 -12.94
C ALA A 127 12.49 -2.57 -14.09
N ARG A 128 11.40 -1.82 -14.00
CA ARG A 128 10.98 -0.84 -15.01
C ARG A 128 10.70 0.51 -14.37
N PRO A 129 10.92 1.62 -15.09
CA PRO A 129 10.60 2.94 -14.58
C PRO A 129 9.09 3.09 -14.42
N VAL A 130 8.68 3.67 -13.29
CA VAL A 130 7.31 4.07 -12.98
C VAL A 130 7.35 5.43 -12.30
N LYS A 131 6.24 6.17 -12.40
CA LYS A 131 6.10 7.49 -11.80
C LYS A 131 5.08 7.47 -10.68
N VAL A 132 5.47 8.00 -9.52
CA VAL A 132 4.61 8.23 -8.36
C VAL A 132 4.47 9.74 -8.20
N TYR A 133 3.27 10.25 -8.47
CA TYR A 133 2.98 11.69 -8.42
C TYR A 133 2.83 12.17 -6.97
N SER A 134 2.17 11.38 -6.14
CA SER A 134 2.02 11.64 -4.71
C SER A 134 1.92 10.33 -3.92
N LEU A 135 2.47 10.34 -2.72
CA LEU A 135 2.45 9.21 -1.80
C LEU A 135 2.38 9.75 -0.37
N SER A 136 1.32 9.38 0.37
CA SER A 136 1.10 9.93 1.71
C SER A 136 0.54 8.89 2.68
N LEU A 137 0.95 9.01 3.95
CA LEU A 137 0.45 8.17 5.04
C LEU A 137 -0.84 8.77 5.60
N GLN A 138 -1.96 8.09 5.38
CA GLN A 138 -3.28 8.52 5.85
C GLN A 138 -3.55 8.07 7.28
N GLN A 139 -3.27 6.80 7.56
CA GLN A 139 -3.52 6.19 8.86
C GLN A 139 -2.36 5.29 9.27
N PHE A 140 -2.01 5.34 10.54
CA PHE A 140 -0.98 4.50 11.14
C PHE A 140 -1.51 3.93 12.46
N GLN A 141 -1.86 2.65 12.42
CA GLN A 141 -2.39 1.85 13.52
C GLN A 141 -1.73 0.47 13.47
N PRO A 142 -0.47 0.36 13.93
CA PRO A 142 0.31 -0.86 13.80
C PRO A 142 -0.45 -2.11 14.28
N PRO A 143 -0.31 -3.24 13.57
CA PRO A 143 0.58 -3.45 12.43
C PRO A 143 0.05 -2.89 11.09
N LEU A 144 -1.10 -2.20 11.10
CA LEU A 144 -1.75 -1.68 9.90
C LEU A 144 -1.40 -0.22 9.62
N PHE A 145 -1.35 0.11 8.33
CA PHE A 145 -1.24 1.48 7.85
C PHE A 145 -1.97 1.63 6.53
N THR A 146 -2.42 2.85 6.25
CA THR A 146 -3.15 3.20 5.02
C THR A 146 -2.35 4.25 4.27
N LEU A 147 -2.08 3.96 3.00
CA LEU A 147 -1.41 4.88 2.08
C LEU A 147 -2.43 5.39 1.07
N ASP A 148 -2.30 6.66 0.73
CA ASP A 148 -2.90 7.23 -0.47
C ASP A 148 -1.81 7.43 -1.52
N VAL A 149 -2.06 6.96 -2.75
CA VAL A 149 -1.05 6.87 -3.81
C VAL A 149 -1.63 7.33 -5.14
N GLU A 150 -1.01 8.33 -5.73
CA GLU A 150 -1.25 8.73 -7.12
C GLU A 150 -0.06 8.31 -7.98
N CYS A 151 -0.32 7.53 -9.03
CA CYS A 151 0.73 6.91 -9.83
C CYS A 151 0.39 6.82 -11.31
N GLY A 152 1.43 6.74 -12.14
CA GLY A 152 1.31 6.53 -13.59
C GLY A 152 0.96 5.09 -13.98
N GLY A 153 0.81 4.87 -15.28
CA GLY A 153 0.54 3.55 -15.85
C GLY A 153 1.65 2.53 -15.56
N GLY A 154 1.26 1.28 -15.32
CA GLY A 154 2.21 0.18 -15.07
C GLY A 154 2.78 0.14 -13.65
N PHE A 155 2.31 0.98 -12.74
CA PHE A 155 2.63 0.92 -11.32
C PHE A 155 1.92 -0.25 -10.61
N TYR A 156 2.63 -0.96 -9.74
CA TYR A 156 2.10 -2.02 -8.90
C TYR A 156 2.14 -1.63 -7.42
N VAL A 157 0.97 -1.31 -6.85
CA VAL A 157 0.84 -1.00 -5.41
C VAL A 157 1.31 -2.16 -4.53
N ARG A 158 1.13 -3.42 -4.97
CA ARG A 158 1.63 -4.61 -4.27
C ARG A 158 3.16 -4.65 -4.18
N SER A 159 3.87 -4.26 -5.25
CA SER A 159 5.32 -4.17 -5.21
C SER A 159 5.79 -3.03 -4.31
N LEU A 160 5.14 -1.85 -4.39
CA LEU A 160 5.40 -0.73 -3.48
C LEU A 160 5.34 -1.19 -2.01
N VAL A 161 4.26 -1.84 -1.60
CA VAL A 161 4.10 -2.28 -0.21
C VAL A 161 5.15 -3.33 0.18
N SER A 162 5.47 -4.27 -0.71
CA SER A 162 6.55 -5.23 -0.45
C SER A 162 7.91 -4.54 -0.28
N ASP A 163 8.21 -3.54 -1.10
CA ASP A 163 9.49 -2.83 -1.07
C ASP A 163 9.58 -1.89 0.14
N ILE A 164 8.48 -1.25 0.56
CA ILE A 164 8.39 -0.53 1.85
C ILE A 164 8.71 -1.48 3.02
N GLY A 165 8.14 -2.69 3.00
CA GLY A 165 8.45 -3.70 4.00
C GLY A 165 9.94 -4.00 4.07
N LYS A 166 10.57 -4.29 2.93
CA LYS A 166 12.02 -4.57 2.85
C LYS A 166 12.86 -3.40 3.34
N GLU A 167 12.51 -2.17 2.96
CA GLU A 167 13.22 -0.96 3.37
C GLU A 167 13.13 -0.75 4.89
N LEU A 168 12.02 -1.15 5.50
CA LEU A 168 11.81 -1.20 6.94
C LEU A 168 12.37 -2.46 7.60
N SER A 169 13.13 -3.29 6.88
CA SER A 169 13.67 -4.58 7.34
C SER A 169 12.60 -5.56 7.84
N THR A 170 11.40 -5.49 7.27
CA THR A 170 10.26 -6.34 7.61
C THR A 170 9.55 -6.86 6.35
N CYS A 171 8.37 -7.45 6.51
CA CYS A 171 7.48 -7.78 5.42
C CYS A 171 6.19 -6.97 5.53
N ALA A 172 5.66 -6.54 4.39
CA ALA A 172 4.35 -5.93 4.31
C ALA A 172 3.61 -6.49 3.11
N SER A 173 2.29 -6.61 3.25
CA SER A 173 1.41 -7.10 2.20
C SER A 173 0.13 -6.27 2.19
N ILE A 174 -0.52 -6.24 1.03
CA ILE A 174 -1.79 -5.54 0.86
C ILE A 174 -2.90 -6.35 1.55
N GLN A 175 -3.60 -5.73 2.48
CA GLN A 175 -4.85 -6.26 3.03
C GLN A 175 -6.05 -5.82 2.16
N GLU A 176 -6.12 -4.53 1.83
CA GLU A 176 -7.18 -3.92 1.04
C GLU A 176 -6.57 -2.96 0.01
N LEU A 177 -7.16 -2.91 -1.18
CA LEU A 177 -6.74 -2.01 -2.25
C LEU A 177 -7.96 -1.51 -3.02
N THR A 178 -8.17 -0.21 -2.96
CA THR A 178 -9.26 0.47 -3.67
C THR A 178 -8.68 1.45 -4.65
N ARG A 179 -9.04 1.32 -5.94
CA ARG A 179 -8.71 2.33 -6.94
C ARG A 179 -9.81 3.40 -6.94
N THR A 180 -9.52 4.54 -6.35
CA THR A 180 -10.45 5.67 -6.21
C THR A 180 -10.55 6.54 -7.47
N LYS A 181 -9.55 6.49 -8.36
CA LYS A 181 -9.49 7.27 -9.60
C LYS A 181 -8.75 6.53 -10.72
N HIS A 182 -9.14 6.77 -11.97
CA HIS A 182 -8.43 6.34 -13.17
C HIS A 182 -8.62 7.35 -14.31
N GLY A 183 -7.57 8.11 -14.62
CA GLY A 183 -7.69 9.24 -15.54
C GLY A 183 -8.67 10.28 -14.99
N PRO A 184 -9.64 10.78 -15.78
CA PRO A 184 -10.64 11.73 -15.28
C PRO A 184 -11.72 11.06 -14.42
N PHE A 185 -11.84 9.73 -14.45
CA PHE A 185 -12.93 9.03 -13.77
C PHE A 185 -12.62 8.78 -12.29
N THR A 186 -13.55 9.14 -11.43
CA THR A 186 -13.53 8.92 -9.98
C THR A 186 -14.51 7.82 -9.57
N LEU A 187 -14.19 7.11 -8.49
CA LEU A 187 -15.06 6.07 -7.93
C LEU A 187 -16.38 6.65 -7.44
N GLU A 188 -16.39 7.86 -6.90
CA GLU A 188 -17.57 8.48 -6.30
C GLU A 188 -18.55 9.02 -7.34
N GLU A 189 -18.04 9.66 -8.40
CA GLU A 189 -18.91 10.36 -9.35
C GLU A 189 -19.21 9.52 -10.60
N HIS A 190 -18.27 8.69 -11.04
CA HIS A 190 -18.33 8.05 -12.36
C HIS A 190 -18.61 6.55 -12.31
N ALA A 191 -18.37 5.89 -11.17
CA ALA A 191 -18.59 4.45 -11.08
C ALA A 191 -20.09 4.13 -11.00
N LEU A 192 -20.58 3.36 -11.97
CA LEU A 192 -21.94 2.86 -11.95
C LEU A 192 -22.00 1.58 -11.10
N HIS A 193 -22.76 1.63 -10.01
CA HIS A 193 -23.00 0.50 -9.11
C HIS A 193 -23.99 -0.50 -9.73
N GLU A 194 -23.89 -1.76 -9.30
CA GLU A 194 -24.61 -2.91 -9.88
C GLU A 194 -26.13 -2.72 -9.93
N ASP A 195 -26.71 -2.10 -8.91
CA ASP A 195 -28.12 -1.76 -8.80
C ASP A 195 -28.60 -0.77 -9.89
N ARG A 196 -27.66 -0.09 -10.57
CA ARG A 196 -27.93 0.88 -11.63
C ARG A 196 -27.46 0.43 -13.00
N TRP A 197 -27.14 -0.85 -13.21
CA TRP A 197 -26.73 -1.37 -14.53
C TRP A 197 -27.91 -1.58 -15.49
N THR A 198 -28.70 -0.52 -15.72
CA THR A 198 -29.75 -0.49 -16.75
C THR A 198 -29.24 0.17 -18.02
N ILE A 199 -29.87 -0.11 -19.16
CA ILE A 199 -29.49 0.48 -20.45
C ILE A 199 -29.52 2.02 -20.37
N ASP A 200 -30.55 2.58 -19.74
CA ASP A 200 -30.73 4.04 -19.64
C ASP A 200 -29.70 4.71 -18.73
N GLU A 201 -29.32 4.06 -17.63
CA GLU A 201 -28.28 4.57 -16.72
C GLU A 201 -26.89 4.47 -17.36
N ILE A 202 -26.61 3.39 -18.10
CA ILE A 202 -25.37 3.25 -18.87
C ILE A 202 -25.28 4.33 -19.95
N ALA A 203 -26.37 4.58 -20.70
CA ALA A 203 -26.41 5.63 -21.71
C ALA A 203 -26.11 7.02 -21.12
N ARG A 204 -26.75 7.37 -20.00
CA ARG A 204 -26.48 8.62 -19.27
C ARG A 204 -25.03 8.71 -18.76
N SER A 205 -24.50 7.60 -18.23
CA SER A 205 -23.11 7.54 -17.75
C SER A 205 -22.12 7.76 -18.91
N LEU A 206 -22.38 7.19 -20.09
CA LEU A 206 -21.54 7.40 -21.28
C LEU A 206 -21.52 8.86 -21.71
N GLU A 207 -22.67 9.52 -21.80
CA GLU A 207 -22.76 10.94 -22.14
C GLU A 207 -21.98 11.81 -21.15
N HIS A 208 -22.17 11.55 -19.85
CA HIS A 208 -21.45 12.25 -18.79
C HIS A 208 -19.94 12.05 -18.90
N CYS A 209 -19.48 10.81 -19.06
CA CYS A 209 -18.06 10.48 -19.19
C CYS A 209 -17.42 11.10 -20.44
N MET A 210 -18.14 11.14 -21.57
CA MET A 210 -17.65 11.72 -22.82
C MET A 210 -17.45 13.24 -22.71
N SER A 211 -18.24 13.92 -21.88
CA SER A 211 -18.10 15.37 -21.66
C SER A 211 -16.77 15.77 -20.99
N LEU A 212 -16.09 14.83 -20.33
CA LEU A 212 -14.83 15.06 -19.61
C LEU A 212 -13.60 15.13 -20.53
N PHE A 213 -13.78 14.86 -21.83
CA PHE A 213 -12.71 14.91 -22.83
C PHE A 213 -12.99 16.01 -23.87
N PRO A 214 -12.81 17.30 -23.53
CA PRO A 214 -12.91 18.36 -24.52
C PRO A 214 -11.68 18.30 -25.45
N GLY A 215 -11.77 17.53 -26.55
CA GLY A 215 -10.84 17.65 -27.68
C GLY A 215 -10.31 16.38 -28.37
N GLU A 216 -10.56 15.16 -27.90
CA GLU A 216 -10.07 13.94 -28.58
C GLU A 216 -11.19 13.20 -29.36
N GLN A 217 -11.67 13.82 -30.44
CA GLN A 217 -12.14 13.04 -31.58
C GLN A 217 -10.93 12.71 -32.45
N SER A 218 -10.29 11.56 -32.19
CA SER A 218 -9.49 10.91 -33.22
C SER A 218 -9.55 9.39 -33.09
N HIS A 219 -10.04 8.79 -34.16
CA HIS A 219 -10.40 7.39 -34.33
C HIS A 219 -9.36 6.39 -33.79
N LYS A 220 -9.66 5.70 -32.69
CA LYS A 220 -9.21 4.31 -32.54
C LYS A 220 -10.23 3.42 -33.24
N LYS A 221 -9.93 3.00 -34.47
CA LYS A 221 -10.63 1.88 -35.12
C LYS A 221 -10.60 0.69 -34.16
N PHE A 222 -11.74 0.40 -33.52
CA PHE A 222 -11.96 -0.90 -32.92
C PHE A 222 -11.97 -1.90 -34.08
N LYS A 223 -10.93 -2.75 -34.13
CA LYS A 223 -10.88 -3.88 -35.05
C LYS A 223 -12.00 -4.83 -34.60
N THR A 224 -13.15 -4.70 -35.25
CA THR A 224 -14.29 -5.59 -35.05
C THR A 224 -13.94 -6.89 -35.75
N GLU A 225 -13.47 -7.89 -34.99
CA GLU A 225 -13.44 -9.26 -35.47
C GLU A 225 -14.82 -9.85 -35.17
N LEU A 226 -15.70 -9.83 -36.18
CA LEU A 226 -16.93 -10.61 -36.18
C LEU A 226 -16.61 -12.06 -36.59
N PRO A 227 -17.28 -13.05 -35.99
CA PRO A 227 -17.05 -14.46 -36.26
C PRO A 227 -17.90 -14.96 -37.44
N GLY A 228 -17.24 -15.68 -38.35
CA GLY A 228 -17.85 -16.73 -39.19
C GLY A 228 -18.11 -16.37 -40.64
N GLU A 229 -17.39 -17.04 -41.55
CA GLU A 229 -18.02 -17.81 -42.63
C GLU A 229 -17.03 -18.84 -43.22
N THR A 230 -17.48 -20.09 -43.18
CA THR A 230 -16.89 -21.27 -43.81
C THR A 230 -17.02 -21.21 -45.34
N ALA A 231 -15.95 -21.55 -46.06
CA ALA A 231 -16.00 -22.23 -47.37
C ALA A 231 -14.63 -22.91 -47.62
N VAL A 232 -14.53 -24.21 -47.36
CA VAL A 232 -14.52 -25.29 -48.37
C VAL A 232 -13.17 -25.42 -49.11
N SER A 233 -12.62 -26.61 -48.89
CA SER A 233 -11.53 -27.34 -49.51
C SER A 233 -11.32 -27.18 -51.03
N ARG A 234 -10.06 -27.34 -51.44
CA ARG A 234 -9.66 -28.16 -52.60
C ARG A 234 -8.21 -28.64 -52.45
N GLU A 235 -8.06 -29.95 -52.60
CA GLU A 235 -6.82 -30.71 -52.74
C GLU A 235 -6.08 -30.32 -54.03
N ASP A 236 -4.74 -30.41 -54.05
CA ASP A 236 -4.03 -31.48 -54.76
C ASP A 236 -2.52 -31.19 -54.93
N LYS A 237 -1.74 -32.23 -54.62
CA LYS A 237 -0.34 -32.55 -55.00
C LYS A 237 0.84 -31.82 -54.37
#